data_AF-A0A066RSN6-F1
#
_entry.id   AF-A0A066RSN6-F1
#
_cell.length_a   1.000
_cell.length_b   1.000
_cell.length_c   1.000
_cell.angle_alpha   90.00
_cell.angle_beta   90.00
_cell.angle_gamma   90.00
#
_symmetry.space_group_name_H-M   'P 1'
#
loop_
_entity.id
_entity.type
_entity.pdbx_description
1 polymer ?
#
loop_
_entity_poly.entity_id
_entity_poly.type
_entity_poly.pdbx_seq_one_letter_code
_entity_poly.pdbx_strand_id
1 'polypeptide(L)'
;MDDVTITLINFDQTLILSKSDFSIAEQNEEGIELLYQGETRCQPYVYFKPLLNRDNRSQYDYEMLLFECYEDFAELLEQHVEEHSDHFVVRSRFALRQEETETLSGMEFSYPEEEGIYQYYIQNSIVPVEESRISSNPLGIEVEGSLTAERVEVPLVGSYLCPTD
;
A
#
# COMPACT_ATOMS: atom_id res chain seq x y z
N MET A 1 23.39 -6.17 24.46
CA MET A 1 22.04 -5.80 23.99
C MET A 1 22.02 -6.33 22.59
N ASP A 2 21.26 -7.39 22.37
CA ASP A 2 21.10 -7.93 21.02
C ASP A 2 20.33 -6.88 20.23
N ASP A 3 20.87 -6.49 19.08
CA ASP A 3 20.18 -5.58 18.17
C ASP A 3 18.91 -6.31 17.69
N VAL A 4 17.75 -5.92 18.23
CA VAL A 4 16.47 -6.47 17.81
C VAL A 4 16.28 -6.08 16.35
N THR A 5 16.07 -7.04 15.45
CA THR A 5 15.76 -6.79 14.04
C THR A 5 14.28 -7.02 13.80
N ILE A 6 13.65 -6.18 12.98
CA ILE A 6 12.30 -6.39 12.47
C ILE A 6 12.35 -6.75 10.99
N THR A 7 11.34 -7.49 10.52
CA THR A 7 11.16 -7.78 9.10
C THR A 7 10.18 -6.79 8.50
N LEU A 8 10.56 -6.14 7.41
CA LEU A 8 9.67 -5.32 6.60
C LEU A 8 9.51 -5.95 5.21
N ILE A 9 8.36 -5.70 4.60
CA ILE A 9 8.13 -5.88 3.17
C ILE A 9 8.13 -4.49 2.55
N ASN A 10 9.12 -4.20 1.71
CA ASN A 10 9.13 -2.99 0.90
C ASN A 10 8.36 -3.24 -0.39
N PHE A 11 7.52 -2.28 -0.78
CA PHE A 11 6.83 -2.23 -2.06
C PHE A 11 7.34 -1.05 -2.86
N ASP A 12 8.08 -1.34 -3.93
CA ASP A 12 8.55 -0.33 -4.87
C ASP A 12 7.55 -0.19 -6.02
N GLN A 13 6.78 0.90 -5.98
CA GLN A 13 5.76 1.24 -6.95
C GLN A 13 6.30 2.29 -7.92
N THR A 14 6.04 2.09 -9.21
CA THR A 14 6.13 3.14 -10.22
C THR A 14 4.79 3.23 -10.93
N LEU A 15 4.14 4.39 -10.90
CA LEU A 15 2.92 4.69 -11.62
C LEU A 15 3.20 5.64 -12.79
N ILE A 16 2.55 5.39 -13.92
CA ILE A 16 2.56 6.28 -15.10
C ILE A 16 1.15 6.84 -15.25
N LEU A 17 1.00 8.15 -15.01
CA LEU A 17 -0.31 8.80 -14.89
C LEU A 17 -0.50 9.85 -15.98
N SER A 18 -1.50 9.67 -16.84
CA SER A 18 -1.77 10.61 -17.91
C SER A 18 -2.24 11.97 -17.39
N LYS A 19 -1.69 13.06 -17.92
CA LYS A 19 -2.16 14.42 -17.61
C LYS A 19 -3.53 14.75 -18.19
N SER A 20 -4.07 13.90 -19.08
CA SER A 20 -5.47 14.02 -19.50
C SER A 20 -6.44 13.73 -18.36
N ASP A 21 -6.04 12.85 -17.45
CA ASP A 21 -6.90 12.31 -16.40
C ASP A 21 -6.48 12.78 -15.01
N PHE A 22 -5.20 13.11 -14.82
CA PHE A 22 -4.65 13.50 -13.53
C PHE A 22 -4.03 14.90 -13.57
N SER A 23 -4.10 15.59 -12.44
CA SER A 23 -3.30 16.78 -12.16
C SER A 23 -2.81 16.77 -10.70
N ILE A 24 -1.72 17.47 -10.41
CA ILE A 24 -1.18 17.56 -9.05
C ILE A 24 -2.02 18.57 -8.26
N ALA A 25 -2.60 18.12 -7.16
CA ALA A 25 -3.36 18.97 -6.23
C ALA A 25 -2.42 19.57 -5.18
N GLU A 26 -1.58 18.71 -4.59
CA GLU A 26 -0.64 19.06 -3.52
C GLU A 26 0.56 18.09 -3.56
N GLN A 27 1.73 18.57 -3.15
CA GLN A 27 2.91 17.75 -2.93
C GLN A 27 3.64 18.28 -1.70
N ASN A 28 3.76 17.43 -0.68
CA ASN A 28 4.37 17.77 0.61
C ASN A 28 5.18 16.56 1.15
N GLU A 29 5.57 16.61 2.43
CA GLU A 29 6.35 15.54 3.08
C GLU A 29 5.54 14.26 3.30
N GLU A 30 4.21 14.33 3.32
CA GLU A 30 3.29 13.20 3.46
C GLU A 30 3.02 12.50 2.12
N GLY A 31 3.41 13.12 1.00
CA GLY A 31 3.29 12.56 -0.35
C GLY A 31 2.66 13.51 -1.37
N ILE A 32 2.11 12.92 -2.43
CA ILE A 32 1.41 13.60 -3.52
C ILE A 32 -0.08 13.33 -3.45
N GLU A 33 -0.85 14.42 -3.46
CA GLU A 33 -2.27 14.39 -3.76
C GLU A 33 -2.50 14.75 -5.22
N LEU A 34 -3.32 13.94 -5.88
CA LEU A 34 -3.72 14.06 -7.27
C LEU A 34 -5.21 14.40 -7.36
N LEU A 35 -5.58 15.21 -8.35
CA LEU A 35 -6.96 15.35 -8.79
C LEU A 35 -7.19 14.46 -10.00
N TYR A 36 -7.97 13.39 -9.82
CA TYR A 36 -8.50 12.59 -10.91
C TYR A 36 -9.72 13.29 -11.53
N GLN A 37 -9.66 13.49 -12.85
CA GLN A 37 -10.65 14.19 -13.68
C GLN A 37 -11.03 15.59 -13.15
N GLY A 38 -10.16 16.21 -12.35
CA GLY A 38 -10.39 17.52 -11.74
C GLY A 38 -11.38 17.53 -10.56
N GLU A 39 -11.90 16.38 -10.15
CA GLU A 39 -12.97 16.27 -9.15
C GLU A 39 -12.55 15.49 -7.90
N THR A 40 -11.90 14.34 -8.07
CA THR A 40 -11.61 13.42 -6.98
C THR A 40 -10.17 13.56 -6.49
N ARG A 41 -9.98 13.95 -5.22
CA ARG A 41 -8.67 13.90 -4.57
C ARG A 41 -8.28 12.47 -4.27
N CYS A 42 -7.08 12.10 -4.68
CA CYS A 42 -6.59 10.74 -4.60
C CYS A 42 -5.08 10.70 -4.44
N GLN A 43 -4.56 9.56 -3.98
CA GLN A 43 -3.14 9.37 -3.74
C GLN A 43 -2.66 7.98 -4.21
N PRO A 44 -1.38 7.85 -4.62
CA PRO A 44 -0.76 6.55 -4.88
C PRO A 44 -0.86 5.62 -3.68
N TYR A 45 -1.09 4.34 -3.94
CA TYR A 45 -1.31 3.34 -2.90
C TYR A 45 -0.99 1.92 -3.39
N VAL A 46 -0.73 1.01 -2.44
CA VAL A 46 -0.53 -0.42 -2.70
C VAL A 46 -1.78 -1.18 -2.24
N TYR A 47 -2.55 -1.71 -3.19
CA TYR A 47 -3.81 -2.38 -2.87
C TYR A 47 -3.64 -3.89 -2.69
N PHE A 48 -4.14 -4.39 -1.56
CA PHE A 48 -4.19 -5.80 -1.22
C PHE A 48 -5.53 -6.38 -1.67
N LYS A 49 -5.58 -6.90 -2.90
CA LYS A 49 -6.80 -7.45 -3.48
C LYS A 49 -7.12 -8.84 -2.89
N PRO A 50 -8.28 -9.06 -2.25
CA PRO A 50 -8.63 -10.37 -1.72
C PRO A 50 -8.70 -11.46 -2.79
N LEU A 51 -8.11 -12.63 -2.50
CA LEU A 51 -8.22 -13.84 -3.31
C LEU A 51 -9.39 -14.71 -2.80
N LEU A 52 -10.62 -14.28 -3.10
CA LEU A 52 -11.88 -14.82 -2.58
C LEU A 52 -12.19 -16.29 -2.95
N ASN A 53 -11.33 -16.96 -3.72
CA ASN A 53 -11.64 -18.27 -4.31
C ASN A 53 -11.55 -19.46 -3.36
N ARG A 54 -11.31 -19.24 -2.05
CA ARG A 54 -11.00 -20.33 -1.11
C ARG A 54 -11.93 -20.49 0.09
N ASP A 55 -12.74 -19.48 0.46
CA ASP A 55 -13.61 -19.56 1.65
C ASP A 55 -14.90 -18.72 1.52
N ASN A 56 -15.91 -19.03 2.36
CA ASN A 56 -17.21 -18.31 2.44
C ASN A 56 -17.11 -16.90 3.04
N ARG A 57 -15.90 -16.36 3.19
CA ARG A 57 -15.63 -15.03 3.76
C ARG A 57 -15.94 -13.94 2.73
N SER A 58 -16.54 -12.85 3.17
CA SER A 58 -16.88 -11.70 2.34
C SER A 58 -15.66 -10.82 2.08
N GLN A 59 -15.69 -9.98 1.04
CA GLN A 59 -14.66 -8.96 0.81
C GLN A 59 -14.45 -8.05 2.02
N TYR A 60 -15.54 -7.71 2.72
CA TYR A 60 -15.50 -6.90 3.93
C TYR A 60 -14.65 -7.55 5.03
N ASP A 61 -14.74 -8.87 5.22
CA ASP A 61 -13.96 -9.58 6.24
C ASP A 61 -12.45 -9.50 5.95
N TYR A 62 -12.06 -9.51 4.68
CA TYR A 62 -10.66 -9.36 4.26
C TYR A 62 -10.15 -7.93 4.45
N GLU A 63 -10.98 -6.93 4.17
CA GLU A 63 -10.64 -5.51 4.30
C GLU A 63 -10.54 -5.11 5.78
N MET A 64 -11.46 -5.60 6.61
CA MET A 64 -11.43 -5.38 8.06
C MET A 64 -10.18 -5.97 8.71
N LEU A 65 -9.76 -7.19 8.34
CA LEU A 65 -8.55 -7.78 8.90
C LEU A 65 -7.31 -6.90 8.64
N LEU A 66 -7.12 -6.44 7.40
CA LEU A 66 -5.97 -5.58 7.10
C LEU A 66 -6.03 -4.26 7.85
N PHE A 67 -7.23 -3.68 7.99
CA PHE A 67 -7.42 -2.45 8.74
C PHE A 67 -7.10 -2.62 10.23
N GLU A 68 -7.57 -3.71 10.84
CA GLU A 68 -7.33 -4.00 12.27
C GLU A 68 -5.88 -4.35 12.57
N CYS A 69 -5.20 -5.07 11.66
CA CYS A 69 -3.83 -5.52 11.88
C CYS A 69 -2.76 -4.46 11.56
N TYR A 70 -3.04 -3.51 10.65
CA TYR A 70 -2.03 -2.60 10.13
C TYR A 70 -2.37 -1.11 10.21
N GLU A 71 -3.45 -0.72 10.92
CA GLU A 71 -3.80 0.68 11.26
C GLU A 71 -3.30 1.74 10.25
N ASP A 72 -3.85 1.74 9.02
CA ASP A 72 -3.42 2.53 7.83
C ASP A 72 -2.42 1.85 6.86
N PHE A 73 -2.49 0.52 6.75
CA PHE A 73 -1.88 -0.26 5.66
C PHE A 73 -0.36 0.00 5.48
N ALA A 74 0.19 -0.25 4.28
CA ALA A 74 1.63 -0.07 4.02
C ALA A 74 2.01 1.42 4.08
N GLU A 75 2.93 1.77 4.98
CA GLU A 75 3.40 3.13 5.24
C GLU A 75 4.22 3.66 4.05
N LEU A 76 4.00 4.91 3.63
CA LEU A 76 4.83 5.55 2.62
C LEU A 76 6.18 5.98 3.22
N LEU A 77 7.28 5.40 2.74
CA LEU A 77 8.64 5.75 3.17
C LEU A 77 9.30 6.84 2.33
N GLU A 78 9.09 6.78 1.02
CA GLU A 78 9.71 7.72 0.06
C GLU A 78 8.79 7.90 -1.14
N GLN A 79 8.74 9.12 -1.67
CA GLN A 79 8.06 9.40 -2.92
C GLN A 79 8.79 10.44 -3.77
N HIS A 80 8.88 10.16 -5.07
CA HIS A 80 9.43 11.05 -6.08
C HIS A 80 8.46 11.19 -7.25
N VAL A 81 8.25 12.42 -7.72
CA VAL A 81 7.39 12.74 -8.85
C VAL A 81 8.21 13.36 -9.96
N GLU A 82 8.17 12.77 -11.15
CA GLU A 82 8.73 13.32 -12.37
C GLU A 82 7.60 13.78 -13.29
N GLU A 83 7.69 15.03 -13.76
CA GLU A 83 6.71 15.61 -14.65
C GLU A 83 7.23 15.60 -16.11
N HIS A 84 6.49 14.95 -16.99
CA HIS A 84 6.72 14.95 -18.43
C HIS A 84 5.67 15.81 -19.15
N SER A 85 5.78 15.94 -20.48
CA SER A 85 4.86 16.79 -21.26
C SER A 85 3.40 16.34 -21.18
N ASP A 86 3.15 15.04 -21.12
CA ASP A 86 1.85 14.39 -21.28
C ASP A 86 1.47 13.47 -20.11
N HIS A 87 2.41 13.16 -19.22
CA HIS A 87 2.19 12.28 -18.07
C HIS A 87 3.04 12.67 -16.87
N PHE A 88 2.73 12.07 -15.73
CA PHE A 88 3.57 12.04 -14.53
C PHE A 88 4.13 10.63 -14.35
N VAL A 89 5.35 10.53 -13.84
CA VAL A 89 5.90 9.29 -13.30
C VAL A 89 6.02 9.45 -11.80
N VAL A 90 5.25 8.66 -11.05
CA VAL A 90 5.28 8.68 -9.58
C VAL A 90 5.97 7.42 -9.10
N ARG A 91 7.08 7.57 -8.38
CA ARG A 91 7.80 6.46 -7.76
C ARG A 91 7.61 6.55 -6.25
N SER A 92 7.07 5.49 -5.67
CA SER A 92 6.77 5.41 -4.24
C SER A 92 7.41 4.15 -3.68
N ARG A 93 7.95 4.26 -2.47
CA ARG A 93 8.33 3.10 -1.66
C ARG A 93 7.41 3.05 -0.46
N PHE A 94 6.67 1.95 -0.34
CA PHE A 94 5.88 1.66 0.85
C PHE A 94 6.54 0.57 1.68
N ALA A 95 6.28 0.52 2.97
CA ALA A 95 6.71 -0.57 3.84
C ALA A 95 5.56 -1.11 4.68
N LEU A 96 5.51 -2.43 4.80
CA LEU A 96 4.64 -3.12 5.73
C LEU A 96 5.50 -3.90 6.70
N ARG A 97 5.26 -3.73 8.00
CA ARG A 97 5.87 -4.61 8.99
C ARG A 97 5.31 -6.01 8.82
N GLN A 98 6.21 -6.98 8.74
CA GLN A 98 5.83 -8.38 8.58
C GLN A 98 5.95 -9.12 9.93
N GLU A 99 4.87 -9.73 10.37
CA GLU A 99 4.89 -10.64 11.53
C GLU A 99 5.38 -12.04 11.12
N GLU A 100 5.84 -12.83 12.10
CA GLU A 100 6.50 -14.12 11.86
C GLU A 100 5.63 -15.14 11.09
N THR A 101 4.31 -15.06 11.26
CA THR A 101 3.34 -15.99 10.66
C THR A 101 2.98 -15.64 9.23
N GLU A 102 3.21 -14.40 8.81
CA GLU A 102 2.84 -13.90 7.50
C GLU A 102 3.82 -14.37 6.43
N THR A 103 3.34 -14.49 5.20
CA THR A 103 4.19 -14.90 4.07
C THR A 103 3.96 -14.06 2.83
N LEU A 104 5.05 -13.77 2.13
CA LEU A 104 5.04 -13.12 0.83
C LEU A 104 5.70 -14.07 -0.18
N SER A 105 4.99 -14.37 -1.27
CA SER A 105 5.48 -15.16 -2.40
C SER A 105 5.22 -14.41 -3.70
N GLY A 106 6.22 -13.69 -4.20
CA GLY A 106 6.03 -12.74 -5.29
C GLY A 106 5.14 -11.58 -4.83
N MET A 107 4.00 -11.40 -5.49
CA MET A 107 2.99 -10.40 -5.12
C MET A 107 1.80 -10.99 -4.35
N GLU A 108 1.85 -12.28 -3.99
CA GLU A 108 0.84 -12.91 -3.14
C GLU A 108 1.26 -12.79 -1.67
N PHE A 109 0.40 -12.16 -0.87
CA PHE A 109 0.56 -12.04 0.57
C PHE A 109 -0.47 -12.92 1.27
N SER A 110 -0.02 -13.66 2.29
CA SER A 110 -0.88 -14.53 3.08
C SER A 110 -0.72 -14.25 4.56
N TYR A 111 -1.87 -14.08 5.21
CA TYR A 111 -2.02 -13.82 6.64
C TYR A 111 -2.80 -14.99 7.28
N PRO A 112 -2.16 -15.83 8.11
CA PRO A 112 -2.84 -16.91 8.83
C PRO A 112 -3.57 -16.39 10.08
N GLU A 113 -4.84 -16.74 10.21
CA GLU A 113 -5.69 -16.53 11.40
C GLU A 113 -6.23 -17.86 11.93
N GLU A 114 -6.82 -17.85 13.13
CA GLU A 114 -7.45 -19.05 13.71
C GLU A 114 -8.51 -19.67 12.79
N GLU A 115 -9.26 -18.84 12.06
CA GLU A 115 -10.36 -19.25 11.19
C GLU A 115 -9.90 -19.66 9.77
N GLY A 116 -8.63 -19.45 9.41
CA GLY A 116 -8.08 -19.80 8.11
C GLY A 116 -7.02 -18.83 7.60
N ILE A 117 -6.63 -18.97 6.33
CA ILE A 117 -5.60 -18.13 5.72
C ILE A 117 -6.26 -17.08 4.84
N TYR A 118 -6.05 -15.81 5.15
CA TYR A 118 -6.43 -14.69 4.29
C TYR A 118 -5.34 -14.49 3.24
N GLN A 119 -5.70 -14.56 1.96
CA GLN A 119 -4.78 -14.41 0.85
C GLN A 119 -5.13 -13.18 0.02
N TYR A 120 -4.10 -12.43 -0.36
CA TYR A 120 -4.21 -11.19 -1.10
C TYR A 120 -3.25 -11.20 -2.28
N TYR A 121 -3.67 -10.64 -3.41
CA TYR A 121 -2.77 -10.26 -4.50
C TYR A 121 -2.51 -8.76 -4.42
N ILE A 122 -1.25 -8.38 -4.31
CA ILE A 122 -0.84 -7.00 -4.15
C ILE A 122 -0.67 -6.36 -5.53
N GLN A 123 -1.27 -5.19 -5.73
CA GLN A 123 -1.27 -4.50 -7.04
C GLN A 123 -1.18 -2.98 -6.90
N ASN A 124 -0.78 -2.34 -7.99
CA ASN A 124 -0.78 -0.88 -8.10
C ASN A 124 -2.19 -0.32 -7.93
N SER A 125 -2.27 0.83 -7.29
CA SER A 125 -3.54 1.48 -6.99
C SER A 125 -3.39 2.99 -6.83
N ILE A 126 -4.50 3.67 -7.04
CA ILE A 126 -4.76 5.02 -6.56
C ILE A 126 -6.07 4.96 -5.77
N VAL A 127 -6.07 5.55 -4.57
CA VAL A 127 -7.22 5.56 -3.66
C VAL A 127 -7.68 6.99 -3.40
N PRO A 128 -8.98 7.22 -3.11
CA PRO A 128 -9.44 8.51 -2.62
C PRO A 128 -8.76 8.87 -1.30
N VAL A 129 -8.58 10.17 -1.04
CA VAL A 129 -8.05 10.69 0.25
C VAL A 129 -9.14 10.69 1.36
N GLU A 130 -10.36 10.19 1.11
CA GLU A 130 -11.48 10.32 2.06
C GLU A 130 -11.21 9.72 3.47
N GLU A 131 -11.74 10.40 4.50
CA GLU A 131 -11.50 10.18 5.93
C GLU A 131 -11.99 8.84 6.51
N SER A 132 -12.69 8.00 5.73
CA SER A 132 -13.11 6.68 6.22
C SER A 132 -11.97 5.67 6.07
N ARG A 133 -11.29 5.42 7.19
CA ARG A 133 -10.09 4.56 7.32
C ARG A 133 -10.26 3.10 6.86
N ILE A 134 -11.47 2.67 6.55
CA ILE A 134 -11.71 1.43 5.82
C ILE A 134 -11.64 1.79 4.32
N SER A 135 -10.43 1.78 3.75
CA SER A 135 -10.22 2.00 2.31
C SER A 135 -10.76 0.82 1.51
N SER A 136 -12.08 0.69 1.46
CA SER A 136 -12.76 -0.29 0.62
C SER A 136 -12.91 0.30 -0.79
N ASN A 137 -11.78 0.34 -1.50
CA ASN A 137 -11.62 0.13 -2.94
C ASN A 137 -10.55 1.09 -3.52
N PRO A 138 -9.67 0.61 -4.42
CA PRO A 138 -9.10 1.50 -5.44
C PRO A 138 -10.25 2.28 -6.09
N LEU A 139 -10.01 3.44 -6.69
CA LEU A 139 -11.03 4.16 -7.48
C LEU A 139 -11.65 3.34 -8.65
N GLY A 140 -11.34 2.04 -8.75
CA GLY A 140 -11.63 1.16 -9.87
C GLY A 140 -10.76 1.50 -11.08
N ILE A 141 -9.79 2.41 -10.91
CA ILE A 141 -8.94 2.90 -11.98
C ILE A 141 -7.80 1.91 -12.17
N GLU A 142 -7.72 1.37 -13.38
CA GLU A 142 -6.54 0.65 -13.81
C GLU A 142 -5.39 1.64 -13.96
N VAL A 143 -4.31 1.42 -13.22
CA VAL A 143 -3.13 2.28 -13.22
C VAL A 143 -1.97 1.56 -13.85
N GLU A 144 -1.38 2.18 -14.87
CA GLU A 144 -0.21 1.66 -15.55
C GLU A 144 1.04 1.81 -14.69
N GLY A 145 1.97 0.87 -14.84
CA GLY A 145 3.26 0.92 -14.17
C GLY A 145 3.79 -0.43 -13.72
N SER A 146 4.68 -0.41 -12.74
CA SER A 146 5.29 -1.59 -12.16
C SER A 146 5.16 -1.60 -10.65
N LEU A 147 5.12 -2.79 -10.06
CA LEU A 147 5.16 -3.01 -8.63
C LEU A 147 6.08 -4.19 -8.34
N THR A 148 7.00 -4.01 -7.41
CA THR A 148 7.83 -5.10 -6.88
C THR A 148 7.75 -5.12 -5.37
N ALA A 149 7.92 -6.30 -4.79
CA ALA A 149 7.96 -6.48 -3.35
C ALA A 149 9.24 -7.20 -2.95
N GLU A 150 9.90 -6.71 -1.90
CA GLU A 150 11.10 -7.35 -1.33
C GLU A 150 11.00 -7.43 0.20
N ARG A 151 11.49 -8.53 0.76
CA ARG A 151 11.62 -8.69 2.21
C ARG A 151 12.98 -8.18 2.65
N VAL A 152 12.99 -7.33 3.67
CA VAL A 152 14.21 -6.76 4.25
C VAL A 152 14.21 -6.90 5.77
N GLU A 153 15.39 -7.18 6.34
CA GLU A 153 15.60 -7.17 7.79
C GLU A 153 16.25 -5.84 8.17
N VAL A 154 15.64 -5.10 9.09
CA VAL A 154 16.14 -3.80 9.55
C VAL A 154 16.32 -3.80 11.07
N PRO A 155 17.37 -3.15 11.59
CA PRO A 155 17.53 -2.99 13.02
C PRO A 155 16.39 -2.13 13.59
N LEU A 156 15.85 -2.54 14.73
CA LEU A 156 14.89 -1.78 15.53
C LEU A 156 15.65 -0.63 16.23
N VAL A 157 16.06 0.36 15.44
CA VAL A 157 16.61 1.61 15.95
C VAL A 157 15.44 2.56 16.15
N GLY A 158 15.37 3.20 17.32
CA GLY A 158 14.22 3.98 17.80
C GLY A 158 13.45 4.76 16.72
N SER A 159 12.14 4.47 16.68
CA SER A 159 11.07 5.10 15.90
C SER A 159 11.24 5.13 14.37
N TYR A 160 10.94 4.01 13.71
CA TYR A 160 10.18 4.09 12.44
C TYR A 160 8.72 3.68 12.66
N LEU A 161 8.45 2.84 13.65
CA LEU A 161 7.10 2.47 14.09
C LEU A 161 7.17 2.46 15.61
N CYS A 162 6.50 3.38 16.29
CA CYS A 162 6.67 3.63 17.73
C CYS A 162 6.70 2.34 18.58
N PRO A 163 7.71 2.14 19.46
CA PRO A 163 7.52 1.30 20.63
C PRO A 163 6.69 2.12 21.64
N THR A 164 5.47 1.70 21.94
CA THR A 164 4.77 2.19 23.13
C THR A 164 5.47 1.63 24.37
N ASP A 165 5.73 2.49 25.34
CA ASP A 165 5.99 2.10 26.74
C ASP A 165 4.89 1.17 27.28
#